data_AF-A0A2P5A0X2-F1
#
_entry.id   AF-A0A2P5A0X2-F1
#
_cell.length_a   1.000
_cell.length_b   1.000
_cell.length_c   1.000
_cell.angle_alpha   90.00
_cell.angle_beta   90.00
_cell.angle_gamma   90.00
#
_symmetry.space_group_name_H-M   'P 1'
#
loop_
_entity.id
_entity.type
_entity.pdbx_description
1 polymer ?
#
loop_
_entity_poly.entity_id
_entity_poly.type
_entity_poly.pdbx_seq_one_letter_code
_entity_poly.pdbx_strand_id
1 'polypeptide(L)'
;MISPFPRSTSLPGDGRIVVRLLPAGGSGLETISYQYPLKLISPSPTVDQKSALVFLLSYGGGLVGGDGVNLSIHARPGSSLSLVTQGHTKIFKSPSPDVLTSQRLRVQVDEDAAVCLLPDPVQPFQDSVYEQTQVFNLGYQASLCLLDWVTQGRVARGEDWSFTTWTGRNEVWTQGSELGQKGRLLIRDNIILNQDGSKLVGLPLKDTMHQMSVFGTLILRGPVVEPLGDFFMTEFAASPRIGSRDFRSKEDQEKDLEEKPELERWRSQRIALENQQGVLWSAAQVRGCVIVKFGAASVEAGRSWIGSMLIREGSIATYFGETALMCVQP
;
A
#
# COMPACT_ATOMS: atom_id res chain seq x y z
N MET A 1 33.88 22.42 22.84
CA MET A 1 34.29 21.02 23.05
C MET A 1 34.10 20.27 21.75
N ILE A 2 35.17 19.69 21.19
CA ILE A 2 35.11 18.86 19.99
C ILE A 2 34.80 17.45 20.47
N SER A 3 33.70 16.87 19.98
CA SER A 3 33.34 15.49 20.31
C SER A 3 34.48 14.55 19.92
N PRO A 4 34.93 13.63 20.80
CA PRO A 4 35.94 12.62 20.47
C PRO A 4 35.40 11.54 19.52
N PHE A 5 34.11 11.56 19.21
CA PHE A 5 33.47 10.61 18.29
C PHE A 5 33.42 11.16 16.87
N PRO A 6 33.59 10.30 15.85
CA PRO A 6 33.35 10.68 14.45
C PRO A 6 31.96 11.30 14.32
N ARG A 7 31.83 12.33 13.47
CA ARG A 7 30.51 12.89 13.16
C ARG A 7 29.64 11.77 12.57
N SER A 8 28.51 11.49 13.21
CA SER A 8 27.52 10.58 12.64
C SER A 8 27.10 11.13 11.27
N THR A 9 27.20 10.29 10.24
CA THR A 9 26.71 10.59 8.88
C THR A 9 25.21 10.35 8.75
N SER A 10 24.56 9.85 9.81
CA SER A 10 23.15 9.49 9.80
C SER A 10 22.30 10.68 10.23
N LEU A 11 21.38 11.11 9.37
CA LEU A 11 20.42 12.17 9.68
C LEU A 11 19.20 11.58 10.40
N PRO A 12 18.51 12.35 11.26
CA PRO A 12 17.23 11.95 11.82
C PRO A 12 16.25 11.52 10.71
N GLY A 13 15.56 10.41 10.94
CA GLY A 13 14.56 9.83 10.05
C GLY A 13 15.12 9.12 8.81
N ASP A 14 16.43 9.14 8.60
CA ASP A 14 17.04 8.37 7.52
C ASP A 14 17.06 6.89 7.84
N GLY A 15 16.81 6.07 6.82
CA GLY A 15 16.96 4.63 6.89
C GLY A 15 17.41 4.01 5.58
N ARG A 16 18.01 2.83 5.69
CA ARG A 16 18.48 2.04 4.56
C ARG A 16 18.24 0.56 4.79
N ILE A 17 17.61 -0.08 3.81
CA ILE A 17 17.42 -1.52 3.69
C ILE A 17 18.14 -1.98 2.42
N VAL A 18 18.97 -3.01 2.51
CA VAL A 18 19.52 -3.72 1.35
C VAL A 18 19.22 -5.19 1.54
N VAL A 19 18.54 -5.78 0.55
CA VAL A 19 18.20 -7.21 0.52
C VAL A 19 18.98 -7.86 -0.59
N ARG A 20 19.46 -9.08 -0.35
CA ARG A 20 20.17 -9.88 -1.33
C ARG A 20 19.73 -11.34 -1.28
N LEU A 21 19.99 -12.07 -2.36
CA LEU A 21 19.95 -13.52 -2.36
C LEU A 21 21.10 -14.07 -1.50
N LEU A 22 20.77 -14.99 -0.59
CA LEU A 22 21.75 -15.65 0.28
C LEU A 22 22.42 -16.82 -0.46
N PRO A 23 23.67 -17.20 -0.11
CA PRO A 23 24.38 -18.29 -0.77
C PRO A 23 23.67 -19.65 -0.66
N ALA A 24 22.91 -19.86 0.42
CA ALA A 24 22.13 -21.07 0.66
C ALA A 24 20.74 -21.06 -0.01
N GLY A 25 20.43 -20.03 -0.81
CA GLY A 25 19.10 -19.75 -1.33
C GLY A 25 18.27 -18.88 -0.39
N GLY A 26 17.20 -18.29 -0.93
CA GLY A 26 16.31 -17.39 -0.19
C GLY A 26 16.86 -15.97 0.00
N SER A 27 15.99 -15.07 0.43
CA SER A 27 16.28 -13.63 0.55
C SER A 27 16.63 -13.25 1.98
N GLY A 28 17.68 -12.44 2.14
CA GLY A 28 18.15 -11.98 3.45
C GLY A 28 18.62 -10.53 3.45
N LEU A 29 18.65 -9.94 4.65
CA LEU A 29 19.12 -8.58 4.86
C LEU A 29 20.65 -8.51 4.84
N GLU A 30 21.17 -7.65 3.96
CA GLU A 30 22.59 -7.27 3.96
C GLU A 30 22.82 -6.00 4.78
N THR A 31 21.87 -5.07 4.75
CA THR A 31 21.94 -3.83 5.52
C THR A 31 20.57 -3.46 6.03
N ILE A 32 20.50 -3.13 7.31
CA ILE A 32 19.34 -2.49 7.94
C ILE A 32 19.88 -1.42 8.89
N SER A 33 19.53 -0.17 8.61
CA SER A 33 19.95 0.98 9.42
C SER A 33 18.83 2.01 9.43
N TYR A 34 18.68 2.72 10.54
CA TYR A 34 17.67 3.74 10.71
C TYR A 34 18.06 4.71 11.83
N GLN A 35 17.43 5.89 11.84
CA GLN A 35 17.46 6.85 12.93
C GLN A 35 16.05 7.31 13.27
N TYR A 36 15.85 7.69 14.54
CA TYR A 36 14.63 8.36 14.98
C TYR A 36 14.27 9.52 14.02
N PRO A 37 13.00 9.69 13.63
CA PRO A 37 11.80 8.99 14.14
C PRO A 37 11.49 7.62 13.49
N LEU A 38 12.24 7.20 12.47
CA LEU A 38 12.08 5.90 11.82
C LEU A 38 12.58 4.77 12.73
N LYS A 39 11.85 3.65 12.75
CA LYS A 39 12.30 2.39 13.35
C LYS A 39 12.05 1.25 12.37
N LEU A 40 13.04 0.38 12.23
CA LEU A 40 12.93 -0.84 11.43
C LEU A 40 13.19 -2.05 12.32
N ILE A 41 12.36 -3.09 12.17
CA ILE A 41 12.53 -4.36 12.87
C ILE A 41 12.49 -5.47 11.83
N SER A 42 13.44 -6.39 11.90
CA SER A 42 13.40 -7.64 11.14
C SER A 42 13.46 -8.80 12.12
N PRO A 43 12.53 -9.76 12.07
CA PRO A 43 12.68 -11.00 12.82
C PRO A 43 13.86 -11.80 12.29
N SER A 44 14.33 -12.74 13.11
CA SER A 44 15.31 -13.73 12.67
C SER A 44 14.73 -14.59 11.54
N PRO A 45 15.47 -14.84 10.46
CA PRO A 45 14.97 -15.65 9.35
C PRO A 45 14.59 -17.06 9.80
N THR A 46 13.45 -17.56 9.30
CA THR A 46 13.02 -18.95 9.47
C THR A 46 13.34 -19.78 8.22
N VAL A 47 13.35 -21.11 8.34
CA VAL A 47 13.68 -22.03 7.22
C VAL A 47 12.67 -21.94 6.07
N ASP A 48 11.41 -21.62 6.39
CA ASP A 48 10.29 -21.49 5.47
C ASP A 48 10.09 -20.06 4.94
N GLN A 49 10.93 -19.10 5.36
CA GLN A 49 10.83 -17.71 4.97
C GLN A 49 11.01 -17.54 3.45
N LYS A 50 9.96 -17.06 2.78
CA LYS A 50 9.94 -16.85 1.32
C LYS A 50 10.53 -15.51 0.89
N SER A 51 10.48 -14.51 1.76
CA SER A 51 11.03 -13.17 1.51
C SER A 51 11.61 -12.56 2.79
N ALA A 52 12.59 -11.65 2.66
CA ALA A 52 13.06 -10.89 3.81
C ALA A 52 11.89 -10.07 4.37
N LEU A 53 11.60 -10.19 5.67
CA LEU A 53 10.50 -9.48 6.31
C LEU A 53 11.03 -8.29 7.11
N VAL A 54 10.52 -7.10 6.81
CA VAL A 54 10.83 -5.89 7.60
C VAL A 54 9.53 -5.22 8.04
N PHE A 55 9.47 -4.91 9.33
CA PHE A 55 8.45 -4.05 9.91
C PHE A 55 8.93 -2.60 9.86
N LEU A 56 8.12 -1.75 9.23
CA LEU A 56 8.24 -0.30 9.20
C LEU A 56 7.46 0.29 10.38
N LEU A 57 8.13 1.04 11.24
CA LEU A 57 7.51 1.68 12.40
C LEU A 57 8.00 3.12 12.57
N SER A 58 7.27 3.88 13.38
CA SER A 58 7.70 5.16 13.93
C SER A 58 7.89 5.05 15.45
N TYR A 59 8.91 5.72 15.99
CA TYR A 59 9.04 5.89 17.42
C TYR A 59 7.89 6.74 17.97
N GLY A 60 7.35 6.38 19.13
CA GLY A 60 6.22 7.11 19.74
C GLY A 60 4.84 6.73 19.17
N GLY A 61 4.77 5.74 18.28
CA GLY A 61 3.51 5.20 17.75
C GLY A 61 2.87 6.05 16.65
N GLY A 62 3.59 7.02 16.10
CA GLY A 62 3.19 7.87 14.99
C GLY A 62 4.20 8.99 14.75
N LEU A 63 4.00 9.78 13.71
CA LEU A 63 4.83 10.93 13.35
C LEU A 63 4.23 12.21 13.89
N VAL A 64 5.05 13.08 14.50
CA VAL A 64 4.63 14.40 14.99
C VAL A 64 4.92 15.50 13.98
N GLY A 65 4.33 16.68 14.18
CA GLY A 65 4.51 17.84 13.31
C GLY A 65 5.98 18.18 13.10
N GLY A 66 6.44 18.14 11.85
CA GLY A 66 7.82 18.45 11.46
C GLY A 66 8.74 17.23 11.35
N ASP A 67 8.28 16.04 11.72
CA ASP A 67 9.03 14.81 11.49
C ASP A 67 9.25 14.59 9.99
N GLY A 68 10.46 14.14 9.63
CA GLY A 68 10.81 13.75 8.27
C GLY A 68 11.41 12.36 8.28
N VAL A 69 10.85 11.44 7.49
CA VAL A 69 11.39 10.09 7.28
C VAL A 69 11.90 9.96 5.85
N ASN A 70 13.14 9.49 5.66
CA ASN A 70 13.69 9.16 4.35
C ASN A 70 14.22 7.72 4.35
N LEU A 71 13.45 6.80 3.79
CA LEU A 71 13.83 5.40 3.68
C LEU A 71 14.31 5.09 2.25
N SER A 72 15.50 4.51 2.15
CA SER A 72 16.04 3.92 0.93
C SER A 72 16.00 2.39 1.01
N ILE A 73 15.53 1.74 -0.04
CA ILE A 73 15.47 0.28 -0.15
C ILE A 73 16.14 -0.13 -1.45
N HIS A 74 17.02 -1.14 -1.37
CA HIS A 74 17.62 -1.78 -2.54
C HIS A 74 17.40 -3.30 -2.46
N ALA A 75 16.50 -3.80 -3.29
CA ALA A 75 16.35 -5.23 -3.53
C ALA A 75 17.29 -5.62 -4.68
N ARG A 76 18.38 -6.31 -4.34
CA ARG A 76 19.38 -6.78 -5.30
C ARG A 76 18.83 -7.93 -6.16
N PRO A 77 19.51 -8.30 -7.26
CA PRO A 77 18.98 -9.26 -8.21
C PRO A 77 18.52 -10.57 -7.57
N GLY A 78 17.35 -11.05 -7.99
CA GLY A 78 16.73 -12.29 -7.52
C GLY A 78 16.28 -12.29 -6.04
N SER A 79 16.35 -11.16 -5.34
CA SER A 79 15.94 -11.07 -3.93
C SER A 79 14.49 -10.61 -3.78
N SER A 80 13.87 -10.98 -2.66
CA SER A 80 12.48 -10.69 -2.33
C SER A 80 12.38 -10.03 -0.96
N LEU A 81 11.60 -8.95 -0.87
CA LEU A 81 11.34 -8.18 0.36
C LEU A 81 9.84 -8.02 0.59
N SER A 82 9.40 -8.31 1.81
CA SER A 82 8.09 -7.91 2.33
C SER A 82 8.28 -6.80 3.36
N LEU A 83 7.62 -5.67 3.13
CA LEU A 83 7.58 -4.54 4.05
C LEU A 83 6.15 -4.37 4.56
N VAL A 84 6.01 -4.52 5.87
CA VAL A 84 4.73 -4.45 6.60
C VAL A 84 4.85 -3.42 7.73
N THR A 85 3.75 -3.08 8.39
CA THR A 85 3.74 -2.16 9.54
C THR A 85 3.26 -2.87 10.80
N GLN A 86 3.45 -2.23 11.95
CA GLN A 86 2.80 -2.65 13.20
C GLN A 86 1.63 -1.69 13.48
N GLY A 87 0.50 -1.91 12.80
CA GLY A 87 -0.66 -1.04 12.88
C GLY A 87 -0.52 0.26 12.07
N HIS A 88 -1.55 1.08 12.12
CA HIS A 88 -1.64 2.34 11.36
C HIS A 88 -0.45 3.26 11.59
N THR A 89 0.04 3.87 10.52
CA THR A 89 0.97 5.01 10.62
C THR A 89 0.18 6.23 11.02
N LYS A 90 0.20 6.57 12.31
CA LYS A 90 -0.54 7.72 12.86
C LYS A 90 0.21 9.01 12.55
N ILE A 91 -0.48 10.01 12.01
CA ILE A 91 0.08 11.35 11.85
C ILE A 91 -0.60 12.27 12.85
N PHE A 92 0.17 12.76 13.82
CA PHE A 92 -0.35 13.64 14.85
C PHE A 92 -0.62 15.05 14.29
N LYS A 93 -1.41 15.81 15.03
CA LYS A 93 -1.70 17.22 14.76
C LYS A 93 -0.41 18.03 14.56
N SER A 94 -0.41 18.89 13.55
CA SER A 94 0.66 19.86 13.35
C SER A 94 0.49 21.08 14.28
N PRO A 95 1.58 21.68 14.80
CA PRO A 95 1.52 22.92 15.59
C PRO A 95 0.91 24.10 14.81
N SER A 96 1.14 24.14 13.50
CA SER A 96 0.52 25.08 12.56
C SER A 96 0.37 24.43 11.18
N PRO A 97 -0.47 24.98 10.28
CA PRO A 97 -0.60 24.52 8.90
C PRO A 97 0.71 24.51 8.09
N ASP A 98 1.69 25.32 8.48
CA ASP A 98 2.99 25.44 7.79
C ASP A 98 4.01 24.37 8.22
N VAL A 99 3.73 23.63 9.31
CA VAL A 99 4.62 22.59 9.82
C VAL A 99 4.25 21.25 9.18
N LEU A 100 4.98 20.91 8.12
CA LEU A 100 4.82 19.69 7.35
C LEU A 100 5.52 18.49 8.01
N THR A 101 4.77 17.41 8.21
CA THR A 101 5.35 16.07 8.45
C THR A 101 5.50 15.35 7.11
N SER A 102 6.63 14.69 6.88
CA SER A 102 6.93 14.08 5.58
C SER A 102 7.51 12.68 5.65
N GLN A 103 7.16 11.84 4.66
CA GLN A 103 7.74 10.52 4.47
C GLN A 103 8.15 10.33 3.01
N ARG A 104 9.41 9.97 2.80
CA ARG A 104 9.98 9.69 1.48
C ARG A 104 10.51 8.28 1.43
N LEU A 105 10.01 7.49 0.49
CA LEU A 105 10.48 6.15 0.21
C LEU A 105 11.12 6.11 -1.19
N ARG A 106 12.35 5.63 -1.28
CA ARG A 106 13.01 5.36 -2.57
C ARG A 106 13.38 3.90 -2.63
N VAL A 107 12.82 3.18 -3.59
CA VAL A 107 13.02 1.75 -3.77
C VAL A 107 13.69 1.50 -5.11
N GLN A 108 14.80 0.79 -5.09
CA GLN A 108 15.42 0.22 -6.27
C GLN A 108 15.22 -1.29 -6.23
N VAL A 109 14.63 -1.83 -7.28
CA VAL A 109 14.36 -3.27 -7.44
C VAL A 109 15.07 -3.71 -8.70
N ASP A 110 16.12 -4.50 -8.55
CA ASP A 110 16.93 -4.98 -9.68
C ASP A 110 16.27 -6.17 -10.38
N GLU A 111 16.92 -6.68 -11.43
CA GLU A 111 16.41 -7.80 -12.24
C GLU A 111 16.03 -9.01 -11.39
N ASP A 112 14.89 -9.62 -11.72
CA ASP A 112 14.30 -10.78 -11.03
C ASP A 112 14.04 -10.58 -9.52
N ALA A 113 14.21 -9.37 -9.00
CA ALA A 113 13.92 -9.04 -7.62
C ALA A 113 12.45 -8.62 -7.46
N ALA A 114 11.91 -8.78 -6.25
CA ALA A 114 10.51 -8.50 -5.98
C ALA A 114 10.32 -7.78 -4.64
N VAL A 115 9.45 -6.78 -4.63
CA VAL A 115 9.09 -6.05 -3.40
C VAL A 115 7.59 -6.07 -3.21
N CYS A 116 7.15 -6.48 -2.01
CA CYS A 116 5.76 -6.44 -1.56
C CYS A 116 5.64 -5.45 -0.40
N LEU A 117 4.91 -4.36 -0.61
CA LEU A 117 4.54 -3.35 0.38
C LEU A 117 3.04 -3.45 0.63
N LEU A 118 2.65 -4.13 1.70
CA LEU A 118 1.27 -4.23 2.16
C LEU A 118 1.16 -3.72 3.60
N PRO A 119 1.37 -2.41 3.85
CA PRO A 119 1.26 -1.84 5.19
C PRO A 119 -0.21 -1.66 5.61
N ASP A 120 -0.44 -1.44 6.90
CA ASP A 120 -1.66 -0.80 7.41
C ASP A 120 -1.79 0.63 6.86
N PRO A 121 -3.01 1.19 6.79
CA PRO A 121 -3.20 2.51 6.22
C PRO A 121 -2.60 3.63 7.08
N VAL A 122 -2.33 4.76 6.44
CA VAL A 122 -1.98 6.01 7.12
C VAL A 122 -3.24 6.55 7.82
N GLN A 123 -3.11 6.93 9.09
CA GLN A 123 -4.17 7.52 9.90
C GLN A 123 -3.82 8.97 10.25
N PRO A 124 -4.14 9.94 9.37
CA PRO A 124 -3.97 11.35 9.69
C PRO A 124 -4.99 11.80 10.75
N PHE A 125 -4.52 12.43 11.81
CA PHE A 125 -5.39 12.97 12.85
C PHE A 125 -5.90 14.37 12.46
N GLN A 126 -6.91 14.83 13.19
CA GLN A 126 -7.40 16.20 13.04
C GLN A 126 -6.24 17.22 13.08
N ASP A 127 -6.29 18.20 12.17
CA ASP A 127 -5.32 19.28 11.98
C ASP A 127 -3.88 18.81 11.61
N SER A 128 -3.67 17.56 11.16
CA SER A 128 -2.35 17.12 10.65
C SER A 128 -2.06 17.67 9.24
N VAL A 129 -0.78 17.90 8.93
CA VAL A 129 -0.28 18.31 7.62
C VAL A 129 0.77 17.30 7.15
N TYR A 130 0.46 16.51 6.12
CA TYR A 130 1.28 15.37 5.74
C TYR A 130 1.54 15.26 4.24
N GLU A 131 2.79 14.92 3.89
CA GLU A 131 3.20 14.56 2.54
C GLU A 131 3.97 13.23 2.50
N GLN A 132 3.54 12.33 1.63
CA GLN A 132 4.21 11.08 1.32
C GLN A 132 4.63 11.03 -0.15
N THR A 133 5.87 10.66 -0.40
CA THR A 133 6.37 10.38 -1.76
C THR A 133 7.08 9.03 -1.78
N GLN A 134 6.63 8.13 -2.65
CA GLN A 134 7.23 6.82 -2.86
C GLN A 134 7.66 6.70 -4.33
N VAL A 135 8.94 6.39 -4.56
CA VAL A 135 9.52 6.27 -5.90
C VAL A 135 10.14 4.90 -6.05
N PHE A 136 9.67 4.14 -7.04
CA PHE A 136 10.11 2.77 -7.34
C PHE A 136 10.82 2.74 -8.69
N ASN A 137 12.07 2.29 -8.71
CA ASN A 137 12.86 2.10 -9.93
C ASN A 137 13.04 0.60 -10.18
N LEU A 138 12.34 0.09 -11.18
CA LEU A 138 12.22 -1.34 -11.45
C LEU A 138 13.11 -1.77 -12.63
N GLY A 139 13.90 -2.82 -12.43
CA GLY A 139 14.49 -3.60 -13.52
C GLY A 139 13.42 -4.15 -14.47
N TYR A 140 13.84 -4.68 -15.61
CA TYR A 140 12.91 -5.16 -16.63
C TYR A 140 12.03 -6.32 -16.13
N GLN A 141 12.63 -7.27 -15.41
CA GLN A 141 11.96 -8.42 -14.77
C GLN A 141 11.65 -8.22 -13.28
N ALA A 142 11.82 -7.01 -12.76
CA ALA A 142 11.50 -6.69 -11.38
C ALA A 142 9.98 -6.71 -11.12
N SER A 143 9.58 -7.10 -9.92
CA SER A 143 8.19 -7.14 -9.49
C SER A 143 7.89 -6.23 -8.28
N LEU A 144 6.72 -5.60 -8.31
CA LEU A 144 6.23 -4.68 -7.30
C LEU A 144 4.75 -4.96 -6.99
N CYS A 145 4.46 -5.23 -5.72
CA CYS A 145 3.13 -5.11 -5.13
C CYS A 145 3.16 -3.95 -4.13
N LEU A 146 2.36 -2.92 -4.34
CA LEU A 146 2.28 -1.75 -3.45
C LEU A 146 0.83 -1.44 -3.13
N LEU A 147 0.46 -1.49 -1.84
CA LEU A 147 -0.77 -0.91 -1.32
C LEU A 147 -0.46 0.40 -0.60
N ASP A 148 -1.00 1.51 -1.10
CA ASP A 148 -0.97 2.82 -0.44
C ASP A 148 -2.39 3.29 -0.17
N TRP A 149 -2.71 3.57 1.10
CA TRP A 149 -4.07 3.83 1.53
C TRP A 149 -4.10 4.68 2.80
N VAL A 150 -5.15 5.49 2.90
CA VAL A 150 -5.35 6.50 3.93
C VAL A 150 -6.76 6.42 4.50
N THR A 151 -6.87 6.63 5.81
CA THR A 151 -8.15 6.67 6.53
C THR A 151 -8.61 8.11 6.75
N GLN A 152 -9.91 8.28 7.04
CA GLN A 152 -10.50 9.58 7.39
C GLN A 152 -10.06 10.14 8.75
N GLY A 153 -9.22 9.39 9.49
CA GLY A 153 -8.74 9.73 10.83
C GLY A 153 -9.29 8.79 11.90
N ARG A 154 -9.51 9.32 13.10
CA ARG A 154 -10.00 8.57 14.26
C ARG A 154 -11.52 8.69 14.38
N VAL A 155 -12.23 7.78 13.72
CA VAL A 155 -13.70 7.70 13.76
C VAL A 155 -14.23 7.61 15.19
N ALA A 156 -13.56 6.83 16.05
CA ALA A 156 -13.92 6.71 17.47
C ALA A 156 -13.80 8.03 18.28
N ARG A 157 -13.15 9.06 17.73
CA ARG A 157 -13.04 10.40 18.30
C ARG A 157 -13.88 11.45 17.54
N GLY A 158 -14.71 11.02 16.59
CA GLY A 158 -15.53 11.89 15.76
C GLY A 158 -14.76 12.61 14.65
N GLU A 159 -13.55 12.15 14.31
CA GLU A 159 -12.83 12.68 13.15
C GLU A 159 -13.40 12.11 11.86
N ASP A 160 -13.58 12.99 10.88
CA ASP A 160 -14.14 12.71 9.56
C ASP A 160 -13.43 13.63 8.55
N TRP A 161 -12.39 13.11 7.91
CA TRP A 161 -11.53 13.82 6.96
C TRP A 161 -11.07 15.20 7.48
N SER A 162 -10.80 15.28 8.79
CA SER A 162 -10.60 16.54 9.53
C SER A 162 -9.13 16.96 9.67
N PHE A 163 -8.21 16.31 8.95
CA PHE A 163 -6.83 16.76 8.82
C PHE A 163 -6.76 17.96 7.88
N THR A 164 -5.75 18.82 8.03
CA THR A 164 -5.55 20.00 7.17
C THR A 164 -5.24 19.58 5.73
N THR A 165 -4.18 18.79 5.55
CA THR A 165 -3.81 18.23 4.25
C THR A 165 -3.15 16.86 4.37
N TRP A 166 -3.44 16.01 3.38
CA TRP A 166 -2.73 14.76 3.13
C TRP A 166 -2.42 14.69 1.63
N THR A 167 -1.15 14.58 1.28
CA THR A 167 -0.69 14.43 -0.10
C THR A 167 0.09 13.12 -0.24
N GLY A 168 -0.37 12.22 -1.09
CA GLY A 168 0.30 10.96 -1.41
C GLY A 168 0.74 10.96 -2.87
N ARG A 169 2.00 10.59 -3.12
CA ARG A 169 2.54 10.41 -4.48
C ARG A 169 3.27 9.10 -4.61
N ASN A 170 2.85 8.30 -5.58
CA ASN A 170 3.50 7.05 -5.96
C ASN A 170 4.00 7.15 -7.39
N GLU A 171 5.29 6.91 -7.61
CA GLU A 171 5.89 6.88 -8.94
C GLU A 171 6.57 5.54 -9.22
N VAL A 172 6.21 4.92 -10.34
CA VAL A 172 6.85 3.68 -10.83
C VAL A 172 7.61 4.00 -12.11
N TRP A 173 8.90 3.73 -12.09
CA TRP A 173 9.84 3.97 -13.17
C TRP A 173 10.46 2.65 -13.63
N THR A 174 10.76 2.52 -14.93
CA THR A 174 11.74 1.53 -15.38
C THR A 174 13.15 2.06 -15.12
N GLN A 175 14.09 1.18 -14.81
CA GLN A 175 15.51 1.51 -14.85
C GLN A 175 15.94 1.77 -16.31
N GLY A 176 16.99 2.57 -16.50
CA GLY A 176 17.62 2.73 -17.81
C GLY A 176 18.33 1.45 -18.21
N SER A 177 18.24 1.04 -19.48
CA SER A 177 18.87 -0.19 -19.99
C SER A 177 20.40 -0.15 -19.99
N GLU A 178 21.00 1.04 -19.84
CA GLU A 178 22.44 1.28 -19.86
C GLU A 178 22.84 2.33 -18.82
N LEU A 179 24.11 2.33 -18.38
CA LEU A 179 24.65 3.36 -17.50
C LEU A 179 24.46 4.75 -18.14
N GLY A 180 23.65 5.59 -17.50
CA GLY A 180 23.43 6.99 -17.92
C GLY A 180 22.14 7.24 -18.71
N GLN A 181 21.40 6.20 -19.14
CA GLN A 181 20.06 6.41 -19.69
C GLN A 181 19.05 6.71 -18.56
N LYS A 182 18.24 7.74 -18.73
CA LYS A 182 17.16 8.07 -17.79
C LYS A 182 16.06 7.02 -17.89
N GLY A 183 15.66 6.49 -16.74
CA GLY A 183 14.49 5.63 -16.62
C GLY A 183 13.21 6.28 -17.17
N ARG A 184 12.22 5.47 -17.54
CA ARG A 184 10.93 5.94 -18.06
C ARG A 184 9.88 5.88 -16.95
N LEU A 185 9.17 6.99 -16.72
CA LEU A 185 8.00 7.01 -15.84
C LEU A 185 6.87 6.17 -16.46
N LEU A 186 6.51 5.08 -15.79
CA LEU A 186 5.37 4.26 -16.15
C LEU A 186 4.10 4.90 -15.62
N ILE A 187 4.03 5.12 -14.30
CA ILE A 187 2.84 5.63 -13.62
C ILE A 187 3.25 6.66 -12.57
N ARG A 188 2.45 7.72 -12.46
CA ARG A 188 2.40 8.61 -11.31
C ARG A 188 0.97 8.64 -10.80
N ASP A 189 0.76 8.13 -9.60
CA ASP A 189 -0.46 8.36 -8.84
C ASP A 189 -0.19 9.51 -7.86
N ASN A 190 -1.04 10.53 -7.88
CA ASN A 190 -0.87 11.74 -7.07
C ASN A 190 -2.23 12.13 -6.49
N ILE A 191 -2.41 11.85 -5.21
CA ILE A 191 -3.65 12.07 -4.47
C ILE A 191 -3.42 13.26 -3.54
N ILE A 192 -4.30 14.24 -3.62
CA ILE A 192 -4.27 15.45 -2.79
C ILE A 192 -5.62 15.54 -2.10
N LEU A 193 -5.60 15.38 -0.78
CA LEU A 193 -6.76 15.49 0.09
C LEU A 193 -6.55 16.72 0.97
N ASN A 194 -7.46 17.68 0.88
CA ASN A 194 -7.44 18.91 1.68
C ASN A 194 -8.78 19.03 2.39
N GLN A 195 -8.79 19.40 3.67
CA GLN A 195 -10.01 19.56 4.47
C GLN A 195 -11.12 20.35 3.75
N ASP A 196 -10.73 21.47 3.14
CA ASP A 196 -11.64 22.38 2.45
C ASP A 196 -12.11 21.85 1.09
N GLY A 197 -11.65 20.65 0.71
CA GLY A 197 -11.93 19.99 -0.55
C GLY A 197 -11.22 20.64 -1.74
N SER A 198 -11.70 20.32 -2.93
CA SER A 198 -11.19 20.92 -4.17
C SER A 198 -11.97 22.19 -4.48
N LYS A 199 -11.25 23.27 -4.87
CA LYS A 199 -11.87 24.51 -5.38
C LYS A 199 -12.84 24.27 -6.54
N LEU A 200 -12.65 23.18 -7.30
CA LEU A 200 -13.52 22.82 -8.43
C LEU A 200 -14.87 22.26 -7.98
N VAL A 201 -14.89 21.53 -6.86
CA VAL A 201 -16.12 20.92 -6.32
C VAL A 201 -16.85 21.89 -5.40
N GLY A 202 -16.10 22.72 -4.67
CA GLY A 202 -16.66 23.73 -3.75
C GLY A 202 -17.34 23.14 -2.51
N LEU A 203 -17.05 21.87 -2.20
CA LEU A 203 -17.54 21.17 -1.01
C LEU A 203 -16.35 20.70 -0.16
N PRO A 204 -16.48 20.71 1.18
CA PRO A 204 -15.51 20.09 2.08
C PRO A 204 -15.22 18.63 1.72
N LEU A 205 -14.02 18.16 2.03
CA LEU A 205 -13.59 16.80 1.66
C LEU A 205 -14.57 15.72 2.15
N LYS A 206 -14.97 15.78 3.43
CA LYS A 206 -15.93 14.83 4.02
C LYS A 206 -17.22 14.67 3.20
N ASP A 207 -17.72 15.75 2.59
CA ASP A 207 -18.97 15.75 1.84
C ASP A 207 -18.78 15.13 0.45
N THR A 208 -17.56 15.20 -0.10
CA THR A 208 -17.17 14.58 -1.38
C THR A 208 -16.79 13.11 -1.26
N MET A 209 -16.42 12.66 -0.07
CA MET A 209 -16.02 11.27 0.18
C MET A 209 -17.21 10.32 0.33
N HIS A 210 -18.46 10.82 0.36
CA HIS A 210 -19.69 10.03 0.33
C HIS A 210 -19.70 8.83 1.31
N GLN A 211 -19.38 9.08 2.58
CA GLN A 211 -19.30 8.08 3.66
C GLN A 211 -18.17 7.04 3.52
N MET A 212 -17.25 7.22 2.57
CA MET A 212 -16.03 6.42 2.50
C MET A 212 -15.08 6.87 3.61
N SER A 213 -14.70 5.93 4.47
CA SER A 213 -13.76 6.15 5.58
C SER A 213 -12.32 5.83 5.19
N VAL A 214 -12.10 5.20 4.05
CA VAL A 214 -10.79 4.81 3.52
C VAL A 214 -10.74 5.08 2.03
N PHE A 215 -9.57 5.49 1.55
CA PHE A 215 -9.21 5.54 0.14
C PHE A 215 -7.87 4.86 -0.08
N GLY A 216 -7.78 3.98 -1.08
CA GLY A 216 -6.58 3.20 -1.34
C GLY A 216 -6.29 2.98 -2.83
N THR A 217 -5.00 2.78 -3.11
CA THR A 217 -4.47 2.45 -4.42
C THR A 217 -3.53 1.24 -4.27
N LEU A 218 -3.85 0.15 -4.95
CA LEU A 218 -2.96 -0.97 -5.17
C LEU A 218 -2.29 -0.82 -6.54
N ILE A 219 -0.97 -0.93 -6.60
CA ILE A 219 -0.18 -0.90 -7.82
C ILE A 219 0.57 -2.23 -7.95
N LEU A 220 0.34 -2.93 -9.06
CA LEU A 220 0.94 -4.20 -9.40
C LEU A 220 1.75 -4.06 -10.68
N ARG A 221 2.99 -4.57 -10.69
CA ARG A 221 3.84 -4.63 -11.88
C ARG A 221 4.82 -5.77 -11.77
N GLY A 222 4.99 -6.54 -12.84
CA GLY A 222 6.08 -7.52 -12.97
C GLY A 222 5.60 -8.97 -12.88
N PRO A 223 6.44 -9.93 -13.30
CA PRO A 223 6.02 -11.32 -13.49
C PRO A 223 5.45 -12.00 -12.25
N VAL A 224 5.97 -11.67 -11.05
CA VAL A 224 5.52 -12.31 -9.79
C VAL A 224 4.07 -11.98 -9.46
N VAL A 225 3.61 -10.80 -9.86
CA VAL A 225 2.28 -10.25 -9.50
C VAL A 225 1.36 -10.11 -10.72
N GLU A 226 1.79 -10.57 -11.89
CA GLU A 226 1.00 -10.57 -13.11
C GLU A 226 -0.28 -11.40 -12.97
N PRO A 227 -0.26 -12.63 -12.42
CA PRO A 227 -1.47 -13.40 -12.17
C PRO A 227 -2.49 -12.65 -11.29
N LEU A 228 -2.01 -11.94 -10.27
CA LEU A 228 -2.85 -11.11 -9.42
C LEU A 228 -3.45 -9.91 -10.17
N GLY A 229 -2.66 -9.26 -11.02
CA GLY A 229 -3.13 -8.18 -11.88
C GLY A 229 -4.26 -8.64 -12.80
N ASP A 230 -4.07 -9.78 -13.47
CA ASP A 230 -5.06 -10.39 -14.36
C ASP A 230 -6.33 -10.80 -13.61
N PHE A 231 -6.18 -11.30 -12.38
CA PHE A 231 -7.30 -11.62 -11.50
C PHE A 231 -8.15 -10.36 -11.19
N PHE A 232 -7.54 -9.26 -10.77
CA PHE A 232 -8.28 -8.01 -10.53
C PHE A 232 -8.98 -7.49 -11.79
N MET A 233 -8.32 -7.54 -12.95
CA MET A 233 -8.93 -7.12 -14.22
C MET A 233 -10.12 -8.00 -14.60
N THR A 234 -10.03 -9.31 -14.37
CA THR A 234 -11.10 -10.28 -14.61
C THR A 234 -12.29 -10.04 -13.68
N GLU A 235 -12.05 -9.87 -12.38
CA GLU A 235 -13.10 -9.59 -11.40
C GLU A 235 -13.76 -8.23 -11.62
N PHE A 236 -12.99 -7.22 -12.05
CA PHE A 236 -13.54 -5.91 -12.39
C PHE A 236 -14.43 -6.00 -13.64
N ALA A 237 -14.00 -6.71 -14.67
CA ALA A 237 -14.79 -6.91 -15.89
C ALA A 237 -16.10 -7.70 -15.62
N ALA A 238 -16.08 -8.60 -14.65
CA ALA A 238 -17.23 -9.38 -14.21
C ALA A 238 -18.15 -8.64 -13.22
N SER A 239 -17.82 -7.41 -12.82
CA SER A 239 -18.62 -6.65 -11.86
C SER A 239 -19.96 -6.19 -12.47
N PRO A 240 -21.06 -6.18 -11.69
CA PRO A 240 -22.37 -5.78 -12.18
C PRO A 240 -22.33 -4.36 -12.75
N ARG A 241 -22.86 -4.20 -13.96
CA ARG A 241 -22.95 -2.88 -14.59
C ARG A 241 -24.18 -2.14 -14.08
N ILE A 242 -24.12 -0.81 -14.10
CA ILE A 242 -25.27 0.03 -13.73
C ILE A 242 -26.49 -0.42 -14.56
N GLY A 243 -27.57 -0.83 -13.87
CA GLY A 243 -28.82 -1.29 -14.48
C GLY A 243 -29.02 -2.81 -14.53
N SER A 244 -28.02 -3.65 -14.20
CA SER A 244 -28.18 -5.11 -14.14
C SER A 244 -28.80 -5.56 -12.81
N ARG A 245 -30.04 -5.14 -12.56
CA ARG A 245 -30.81 -5.57 -11.37
C ARG A 245 -31.38 -6.96 -11.60
N ASP A 246 -31.13 -7.87 -10.65
CA ASP A 246 -31.81 -9.16 -10.60
C ASP A 246 -33.19 -8.99 -9.94
N PHE A 247 -34.26 -9.27 -10.68
CA PHE A 247 -35.64 -9.14 -10.22
C PHE A 247 -36.23 -10.44 -9.65
N ARG A 248 -35.44 -11.52 -9.57
CA ARG A 248 -35.85 -12.82 -9.01
C ARG A 248 -36.05 -12.76 -7.49
N SER A 249 -36.77 -13.74 -6.93
CA SER A 249 -36.94 -13.86 -5.48
C SER A 249 -35.62 -14.24 -4.79
N LYS A 250 -35.48 -13.94 -3.49
CA LYS A 250 -34.28 -14.34 -2.72
C LYS A 250 -34.08 -15.85 -2.70
N GLU A 251 -35.17 -16.61 -2.59
CA GLU A 251 -35.12 -18.09 -2.59
C GLU A 251 -34.61 -18.64 -3.93
N ASP A 252 -35.04 -18.05 -5.06
CA ASP A 252 -34.56 -18.46 -6.39
C ASP A 252 -33.10 -18.07 -6.61
N GLN A 253 -32.66 -16.93 -6.05
CA GLN A 253 -31.26 -16.49 -6.10
C GLN A 253 -30.35 -17.43 -5.29
N GLU A 254 -30.78 -17.86 -4.10
CA GLU A 254 -30.04 -18.76 -3.23
C GLU A 254 -29.88 -20.16 -3.85
N LYS A 255 -30.94 -20.71 -4.45
CA LYS A 255 -30.86 -22.00 -5.16
C LYS A 255 -29.92 -21.95 -6.38
N ASP A 256 -30.01 -20.90 -7.19
CA ASP A 256 -29.11 -20.68 -8.35
C ASP A 256 -27.65 -20.53 -7.91
N LEU A 257 -27.40 -19.91 -6.75
CA LEU A 257 -26.06 -19.82 -6.16
C LEU A 257 -25.51 -21.20 -5.77
N GLU A 258 -26.32 -22.08 -5.18
CA GLU A 258 -25.88 -23.43 -4.79
C GLU A 258 -25.54 -24.34 -5.98
N GLU A 259 -26.00 -24.02 -7.18
CA GLU A 259 -25.73 -24.78 -8.41
C GLU A 259 -24.52 -24.25 -9.20
N LYS A 260 -24.09 -23.00 -8.94
CA LYS A 260 -22.98 -22.35 -9.66
C LYS A 260 -21.61 -22.98 -9.42
N PRO A 261 -20.63 -22.79 -10.31
CA PRO A 261 -19.23 -23.12 -10.04
C PRO A 261 -18.69 -22.37 -8.80
N GLU A 262 -17.72 -22.96 -8.10
CA GLU A 262 -17.16 -22.40 -6.86
C GLU A 262 -16.72 -20.93 -6.99
N LEU A 263 -16.03 -20.58 -8.09
CA LEU A 263 -15.59 -19.22 -8.36
C LEU A 263 -16.75 -18.23 -8.50
N GLU A 264 -17.84 -18.62 -9.14
CA GLU A 264 -19.01 -17.75 -9.31
C GLU A 264 -19.79 -17.57 -8.00
N ARG A 265 -19.83 -18.61 -7.16
CA ARG A 265 -20.37 -18.51 -5.80
C ARG A 265 -19.57 -17.51 -4.97
N TRP A 266 -18.25 -17.69 -4.93
CA TRP A 266 -17.35 -16.78 -4.22
C TRP A 266 -17.49 -15.35 -4.74
N ARG A 267 -17.53 -15.15 -6.05
CA ARG A 267 -17.70 -13.82 -6.67
C ARG A 267 -19.02 -13.17 -6.25
N SER A 268 -20.11 -13.94 -6.25
CA SER A 268 -21.43 -13.44 -5.85
C SER A 268 -21.47 -13.06 -4.37
N GLN A 269 -20.86 -13.88 -3.51
CA GLN A 269 -20.72 -13.59 -2.08
C GLN A 269 -19.87 -12.35 -1.83
N ARG A 270 -18.73 -12.21 -2.53
CA ARG A 270 -17.87 -11.02 -2.49
C ARG A 270 -18.66 -9.76 -2.87
N ILE A 271 -19.40 -9.77 -3.98
CA ILE A 271 -20.20 -8.60 -4.42
C ILE A 271 -21.27 -8.24 -3.38
N ALA A 272 -21.92 -9.23 -2.78
CA ALA A 272 -22.91 -8.99 -1.73
C ALA A 272 -22.27 -8.32 -0.51
N LEU A 273 -21.09 -8.79 -0.08
CA LEU A 273 -20.31 -8.19 1.00
C LEU A 273 -19.83 -6.78 0.66
N GLU A 274 -19.35 -6.53 -0.55
CA GLU A 274 -18.94 -5.20 -1.01
C GLU A 274 -20.10 -4.20 -0.90
N ASN A 275 -21.29 -4.58 -1.36
CA ASN A 275 -22.49 -3.75 -1.25
C ASN A 275 -22.88 -3.50 0.23
N GLN A 276 -22.81 -4.53 1.07
CA GLN A 276 -23.16 -4.43 2.49
C GLN A 276 -22.16 -3.54 3.26
N GLN A 277 -20.88 -3.65 2.94
CA GLN A 277 -19.78 -2.98 3.62
C GLN A 277 -19.39 -1.64 2.97
N GLY A 278 -20.10 -1.23 1.91
CA GLY A 278 -19.85 0.01 1.19
C GLY A 278 -18.46 0.06 0.57
N VAL A 279 -18.01 -1.02 -0.04
CA VAL A 279 -16.74 -1.08 -0.79
C VAL A 279 -17.01 -0.75 -2.26
N LEU A 280 -16.26 0.22 -2.78
CA LEU A 280 -16.27 0.60 -4.18
C LEU A 280 -14.86 0.48 -4.71
N TRP A 281 -14.70 -0.09 -5.90
CA TRP A 281 -13.37 -0.21 -6.50
C TRP A 281 -13.41 -0.22 -8.02
N SER A 282 -12.24 0.03 -8.62
CA SER A 282 -12.01 -0.01 -10.05
C SER A 282 -10.61 -0.50 -10.35
N ALA A 283 -10.41 -1.11 -11.52
CA ALA A 283 -9.11 -1.56 -11.98
C ALA A 283 -8.82 -1.06 -13.41
N ALA A 284 -7.56 -0.75 -13.67
CA ALA A 284 -7.08 -0.35 -15.00
C ALA A 284 -5.64 -0.83 -15.23
N GLN A 285 -5.34 -1.16 -16.48
CA GLN A 285 -3.99 -1.50 -16.91
C GLN A 285 -3.37 -0.33 -17.69
N VAL A 286 -2.20 0.12 -17.26
CA VAL A 286 -1.49 1.27 -17.85
C VAL A 286 0.00 0.95 -17.90
N ARG A 287 0.57 0.94 -19.12
CA ARG A 287 2.02 0.79 -19.36
C ARG A 287 2.66 -0.39 -18.61
N GLY A 288 1.96 -1.53 -18.57
CA GLY A 288 2.41 -2.77 -17.92
C GLY A 288 2.16 -2.83 -16.42
N CYS A 289 1.59 -1.80 -15.80
CA CYS A 289 1.12 -1.86 -14.42
C CYS A 289 -0.40 -2.05 -14.38
N VAL A 290 -0.89 -2.80 -13.39
CA VAL A 290 -2.31 -2.80 -13.00
C VAL A 290 -2.46 -1.89 -11.80
N ILE A 291 -3.40 -0.94 -11.88
CA ILE A 291 -3.78 -0.06 -10.78
C ILE A 291 -5.19 -0.44 -10.35
N VAL A 292 -5.37 -0.66 -9.06
CA VAL A 292 -6.69 -0.83 -8.44
C VAL A 292 -6.92 0.30 -7.47
N LYS A 293 -7.99 1.07 -7.66
CA LYS A 293 -8.42 2.10 -6.70
C LYS A 293 -9.65 1.64 -5.98
N PHE A 294 -9.70 1.85 -4.66
CA PHE A 294 -10.84 1.49 -3.86
C PHE A 294 -11.14 2.52 -2.76
N GLY A 295 -12.40 2.56 -2.36
CA GLY A 295 -12.87 3.20 -1.15
C GLY A 295 -13.74 2.22 -0.36
N ALA A 296 -13.80 2.40 0.96
CA ALA A 296 -14.61 1.56 1.84
C ALA A 296 -15.24 2.37 2.97
N ALA A 297 -16.41 1.96 3.44
CA ALA A 297 -17.11 2.63 4.55
C ALA A 297 -16.41 2.45 5.91
N SER A 298 -15.51 1.47 6.06
CA SER A 298 -14.65 1.31 7.23
C SER A 298 -13.28 0.74 6.86
N VAL A 299 -12.32 0.83 7.77
CA VAL A 299 -10.99 0.25 7.59
C VAL A 299 -11.07 -1.27 7.50
N GLU A 300 -11.90 -1.88 8.35
CA GLU A 300 -12.12 -3.32 8.40
C GLU A 300 -12.76 -3.84 7.11
N ALA A 301 -13.72 -3.10 6.54
CA ALA A 301 -14.31 -3.42 5.25
C ALA A 301 -13.26 -3.41 4.13
N GLY A 302 -12.45 -2.34 4.06
CA GLY A 302 -11.36 -2.24 3.08
C GLY A 302 -10.32 -3.35 3.25
N ARG A 303 -9.92 -3.62 4.50
CA ARG A 303 -8.96 -4.68 4.87
C ARG A 303 -9.48 -6.06 4.48
N SER A 304 -10.70 -6.39 4.88
CA SER A 304 -11.32 -7.67 4.59
C SER A 304 -11.48 -7.90 3.09
N TRP A 305 -11.93 -6.88 2.36
CA TRP A 305 -12.04 -6.94 0.91
C TRP A 305 -10.70 -7.20 0.23
N ILE A 306 -9.69 -6.35 0.45
CA ILE A 306 -8.40 -6.50 -0.24
C ILE A 306 -7.71 -7.80 0.16
N GLY A 307 -7.77 -8.18 1.44
CA GLY A 307 -7.27 -9.45 1.94
C GLY A 307 -7.91 -10.64 1.24
N SER A 308 -9.25 -10.65 1.13
CA SER A 308 -9.97 -11.74 0.46
C SER A 308 -9.57 -11.90 -1.00
N MET A 309 -9.32 -10.78 -1.71
CA MET A 309 -8.88 -10.80 -3.11
C MET A 309 -7.47 -11.38 -3.24
N LEU A 310 -6.54 -10.93 -2.39
CA LEU A 310 -5.14 -11.39 -2.40
C LEU A 310 -5.01 -12.86 -2.00
N ILE A 311 -5.77 -13.29 -0.99
CA ILE A 311 -5.77 -14.69 -0.51
C ILE A 311 -6.41 -15.62 -1.55
N ARG A 312 -7.50 -15.18 -2.20
CA ARG A 312 -8.19 -16.01 -3.20
C ARG A 312 -7.30 -16.30 -4.41
N GLU A 313 -6.53 -15.32 -4.86
CA GLU A 313 -5.60 -15.51 -5.98
C GLU A 313 -4.32 -16.24 -5.54
N GLY A 314 -3.73 -15.86 -4.40
CA GLY A 314 -2.72 -16.66 -3.70
C GLY A 314 -1.27 -16.47 -4.14
N SER A 315 -0.96 -15.69 -5.17
CA SER A 315 0.43 -15.47 -5.64
C SER A 315 1.29 -14.77 -4.58
N ILE A 316 0.73 -13.82 -3.82
CA ILE A 316 1.46 -13.09 -2.77
C ILE A 316 1.90 -14.04 -1.66
N ALA A 317 0.99 -14.86 -1.13
CA ALA A 317 1.33 -15.85 -0.10
C ALA A 317 2.36 -16.87 -0.61
N THR A 318 2.19 -17.33 -1.85
CA THR A 318 3.09 -18.30 -2.48
C THR A 318 4.51 -17.77 -2.62
N TYR A 319 4.67 -16.53 -3.07
CA TYR A 319 5.98 -15.95 -3.40
C TYR A 319 6.63 -15.21 -2.22
N PHE A 320 5.86 -14.41 -1.47
CA PHE A 320 6.37 -13.58 -0.38
C PHE A 320 6.19 -14.21 1.00
N GLY A 321 5.30 -15.19 1.12
CA GLY A 321 4.92 -15.84 2.38
C GLY A 321 3.66 -15.20 3.01
N GLU A 322 2.98 -15.95 3.87
CA GLU A 322 1.76 -15.50 4.57
C GLU A 322 1.97 -14.23 5.39
N THR A 323 3.16 -14.04 5.95
CA THR A 323 3.51 -12.85 6.74
C THR A 323 3.49 -11.56 5.92
N ALA A 324 3.61 -11.64 4.59
CA ALA A 324 3.46 -10.47 3.71
C ALA A 324 2.02 -9.93 3.71
N LEU A 325 1.02 -10.77 4.01
CA LEU A 325 -0.39 -10.41 4.02
C LEU A 325 -0.88 -9.94 5.40
N MET A 326 -0.04 -9.92 6.43
CA MET A 326 -0.50 -9.77 7.81
C MET A 326 -1.26 -8.47 8.14
N CYS A 327 -1.00 -7.37 7.42
CA CYS A 327 -1.72 -6.10 7.62
C CYS A 327 -3.06 -6.04 6.87
N VAL A 328 -3.26 -6.96 5.93
CA VAL A 328 -4.44 -7.04 5.06
C VAL A 328 -5.28 -8.30 5.29
N GLN A 329 -4.85 -9.19 6.19
CA GLN A 329 -5.64 -10.33 6.62
C GLN A 329 -6.84 -9.86 7.47
N PRO A 330 -8.05 -10.38 7.22
CA PRO A 330 -9.27 -10.04 7.97
C PRO A 330 -9.25 -10.47 9.43
#